data_AF-A0ABD5S7K6-F1
#
_entry.id   AF-A0ABD5S7K6-F1
#
_cell.length_a   1.000
_cell.length_b   1.000
_cell.length_c   1.000
_cell.angle_alpha   90.00
_cell.angle_beta   90.00
_cell.angle_gamma   90.00
#
_symmetry.space_group_name_H-M   'P 1'
#
loop_
_entity.id
_entity.type
_entity.pdbx_description
1 polymer ?
#
loop_
_entity_poly.entity_id
_entity_poly.type
_entity_poly.pdbx_seq_one_letter_code
_entity_poly.pdbx_strand_id
1 'polypeptide(L)'
;CEAGERVIAVLAGVESLRTPPAAAFPYFYRRDPSDKRFRVRRGDDGTVVESVGGFAAMHAAGFVPIPMPLVPEHVLATGSCPADESNAGSPRVESRWDLLVVGDGNDGPGPNAN
;
A
#
# COMPACT_ATOMS: atom_id res chain seq x y z
N CYS A 1 -6.12 14.25 -5.47
CA CYS A 1 -5.48 13.85 -6.75
C CYS A 1 -5.50 15.04 -7.68
N GLU A 2 -4.36 15.37 -8.26
CA GLU A 2 -4.20 16.49 -9.19
C GLU A 2 -3.68 15.99 -10.53
N ALA A 3 -4.03 16.70 -11.61
CA ALA A 3 -3.44 16.54 -12.93
C ALA A 3 -3.10 17.94 -13.46
N GLY A 4 -1.80 18.26 -13.48
CA GLY A 4 -1.35 19.65 -13.59
C GLY A 4 -1.65 20.42 -12.29
N GLU A 5 -2.01 21.70 -12.40
CA GLU A 5 -2.40 22.57 -11.27
C GLU A 5 -3.90 22.48 -10.90
N ARG A 6 -4.60 21.47 -11.43
CA ARG A 6 -6.02 21.30 -11.20
C ARG A 6 -6.27 20.11 -10.28
N VAL A 7 -6.91 20.39 -9.15
CA VAL A 7 -7.48 19.35 -8.29
C VAL A 7 -8.61 18.64 -9.06
N ILE A 8 -8.40 17.36 -9.36
CA ILE A 8 -9.36 16.54 -10.12
C ILE A 8 -10.15 15.56 -9.24
N ALA A 9 -9.71 15.32 -8.00
CA ALA A 9 -10.50 14.59 -7.01
C ALA A 9 -10.00 14.88 -5.58
N VAL A 10 -10.94 15.07 -4.66
CA VAL A 10 -10.70 15.05 -3.21
C VAL A 10 -11.49 13.87 -2.66
N LEU A 11 -10.79 12.93 -2.02
CA LEU A 11 -11.46 11.86 -1.28
C LEU A 11 -12.06 12.48 -0.02
N ALA A 12 -13.37 12.36 0.16
CA ALA A 12 -14.11 13.00 1.26
C ALA A 12 -13.88 12.32 2.63
N GLY A 13 -12.70 11.73 2.85
CA GLY A 13 -12.37 10.87 3.99
C GLY A 13 -12.68 9.39 3.72
N VAL A 14 -12.20 8.51 4.61
CA VAL A 14 -12.34 7.04 4.49
C VAL A 14 -13.79 6.56 4.44
N GLU A 15 -14.70 7.31 5.06
CA GLU A 15 -16.14 7.05 5.03
C GLU A 15 -16.74 7.11 3.63
N SER A 16 -16.05 7.75 2.68
CA SER A 16 -16.46 7.82 1.28
C SER A 16 -15.95 6.65 0.43
N LEU A 17 -15.10 5.78 0.96
CA LEU A 17 -14.59 4.62 0.24
C LEU A 17 -15.72 3.62 0.00
N ARG A 18 -15.83 3.17 -1.24
CA ARG A 18 -16.77 2.13 -1.64
C ARG A 18 -16.01 0.90 -2.05
N THR A 19 -16.58 -0.26 -1.75
CA THR A 19 -16.08 -1.53 -2.30
C THR A 19 -16.15 -1.45 -3.82
N PRO A 20 -15.03 -1.66 -4.54
CA PRO A 20 -15.03 -1.68 -5.99
C PRO A 20 -15.90 -2.84 -6.51
N PRO A 21 -16.49 -2.71 -7.71
CA PRO A 21 -17.22 -3.82 -8.31
C PRO A 21 -16.28 -5.02 -8.55
N ALA A 22 -16.80 -6.25 -8.45
CA ALA A 22 -16.00 -7.46 -8.66
C ALA A 22 -15.27 -7.50 -10.02
N ALA A 23 -15.85 -6.86 -11.05
CA ALA A 23 -15.22 -6.74 -12.37
C ALA A 23 -13.90 -5.94 -12.35
N ALA A 24 -13.68 -5.05 -11.38
CA ALA A 24 -12.42 -4.32 -11.23
C ALA A 24 -11.30 -5.22 -10.67
N PHE A 25 -11.66 -6.25 -9.90
CA PHE A 25 -10.75 -7.23 -9.32
C PHE A 25 -11.32 -8.64 -9.53
N PRO A 26 -11.23 -9.18 -10.76
CA PRO A 26 -11.90 -10.42 -11.13
C PRO A 26 -11.37 -11.65 -10.38
N TYR A 27 -10.20 -11.53 -9.75
CA TYR A 27 -9.59 -12.58 -8.95
C TYR A 27 -9.07 -12.01 -7.62
N PHE A 28 -9.16 -12.83 -6.59
CA PHE A 28 -8.47 -12.62 -5.32
C PHE A 28 -7.86 -13.94 -4.86
N TYR A 29 -6.88 -13.89 -3.96
CA TYR A 29 -6.26 -15.09 -3.43
C TYR A 29 -6.17 -15.07 -1.91
N ARG A 30 -6.20 -16.24 -1.30
CA ARG A 30 -5.94 -16.42 0.14
C ARG A 30 -5.03 -17.62 0.34
N ARG A 31 -4.09 -17.49 1.27
CA ARG A 31 -3.32 -18.63 1.77
C ARG A 31 -4.18 -19.38 2.76
N ASP A 32 -4.43 -20.66 2.51
CA ASP A 32 -5.23 -21.48 3.40
C ASP A 32 -4.43 -21.89 4.63
N PRO A 33 -5.03 -21.82 5.83
CA PRO A 33 -4.32 -22.11 7.06
C PRO A 33 -3.97 -23.60 7.23
N SER A 34 -4.69 -24.54 6.63
CA SER A 34 -4.51 -25.97 6.83
C SER A 34 -3.39 -26.57 5.98
N ASP A 35 -3.32 -26.21 4.70
CA ASP A 35 -2.33 -26.76 3.75
C ASP A 35 -1.30 -25.73 3.26
N LYS A 36 -1.41 -24.48 3.72
CA LYS A 36 -0.51 -23.37 3.40
C LYS A 36 -0.42 -23.04 1.90
N ARG A 37 -1.35 -23.55 1.07
CA ARG A 37 -1.43 -23.24 -0.37
C ARG A 37 -2.25 -21.98 -0.62
N PHE A 38 -1.93 -21.28 -1.70
CA PHE A 38 -2.72 -20.15 -2.19
C PHE A 38 -3.89 -20.67 -3.03
N ARG A 39 -5.10 -20.29 -2.65
CA ARG A 39 -6.32 -20.52 -3.45
C ARG A 39 -6.65 -19.22 -4.16
N VAL A 40 -6.63 -19.23 -5.49
CA VAL A 40 -7.13 -18.14 -6.32
C VAL A 40 -8.62 -18.36 -6.57
N ARG A 41 -9.42 -17.33 -6.37
CA ARG A 41 -10.87 -17.37 -6.42
C ARG A 41 -11.41 -16.30 -7.35
N ARG A 42 -12.52 -16.60 -8.03
CA ARG A 42 -13.23 -15.62 -8.85
C ARG A 42 -13.93 -14.60 -7.94
N GLY A 43 -13.87 -13.32 -8.30
CA GLY A 43 -14.34 -12.20 -7.48
C GLY A 43 -15.87 -12.10 -7.34
N ASP A 44 -16.63 -12.69 -8.26
CA ASP A 44 -18.10 -12.65 -8.28
C ASP A 44 -18.75 -13.72 -7.40
N ASP A 45 -18.27 -14.96 -7.46
CA ASP A 45 -18.88 -16.14 -6.84
C ASP A 45 -17.96 -16.83 -5.81
N GLY A 46 -16.69 -16.43 -5.73
CA GLY A 46 -15.72 -16.99 -4.80
C GLY A 46 -15.25 -18.41 -5.16
N THR A 47 -15.61 -18.94 -6.33
CA THR A 47 -15.20 -20.27 -6.80
C THR A 47 -13.68 -20.34 -6.90
N VAL A 48 -13.09 -21.42 -6.39
CA VAL A 48 -11.65 -21.66 -6.50
C VAL A 48 -11.34 -22.05 -7.93
N VAL A 49 -10.49 -21.27 -8.60
CA VAL A 49 -10.06 -21.50 -9.98
C VAL A 49 -8.63 -22.03 -10.08
N GLU A 50 -7.82 -21.86 -9.02
CA GLU A 50 -6.44 -22.34 -8.98
C GLU A 50 -5.96 -22.57 -7.54
N SER A 51 -5.05 -23.53 -7.34
CA SER A 51 -4.42 -23.83 -6.05
C SER A 51 -2.91 -24.06 -6.21
N VAL A 52 -2.07 -23.12 -5.76
CA VAL A 52 -0.61 -23.17 -5.95
C VAL A 52 0.18 -23.05 -4.65
N GLY A 53 1.43 -23.53 -4.68
CA GLY A 53 2.31 -23.55 -3.50
C GLY A 53 3.02 -22.23 -3.17
N GLY A 54 2.97 -21.22 -4.05
CA GLY A 54 3.74 -19.99 -3.83
C GLY A 54 3.54 -18.95 -4.93
N PHE A 55 4.10 -17.76 -4.73
CA PHE A 55 3.97 -16.64 -5.68
C PHE A 55 4.57 -16.95 -7.06
N ALA A 56 5.72 -17.64 -7.12
CA ALA A 56 6.31 -18.04 -8.40
C ALA A 56 5.35 -18.92 -9.24
N ALA A 57 4.69 -19.88 -8.59
CA ALA A 57 3.70 -20.74 -9.24
C ALA A 57 2.44 -19.94 -9.63
N MET A 58 2.07 -18.92 -8.86
CA MET A 58 0.97 -18.01 -9.20
C MET A 58 1.28 -17.16 -10.44
N HIS A 59 2.50 -16.62 -10.54
CA HIS A 59 2.97 -15.94 -11.75
C HIS A 59 2.99 -16.87 -12.96
N ALA A 60 3.46 -18.11 -12.80
CA ALA A 60 3.44 -19.11 -13.86
C ALA A 60 2.01 -19.46 -14.32
N ALA A 61 1.03 -19.39 -13.43
CA ALA A 61 -0.40 -19.56 -13.73
C ALA A 61 -1.07 -18.29 -14.28
N GLY A 62 -0.33 -17.21 -14.53
CA GLY A 62 -0.84 -15.97 -15.12
C GLY A 62 -1.43 -14.97 -14.12
N PHE A 63 -1.30 -15.23 -12.82
CA PHE A 63 -1.75 -14.32 -11.77
C PHE A 63 -0.63 -13.39 -11.32
N VAL A 64 -0.94 -12.10 -11.12
CA VAL A 64 -0.02 -11.12 -10.55
C VAL A 64 -0.43 -10.85 -9.09
N PRO A 65 0.12 -11.58 -8.10
CA PRO A 65 -0.10 -11.27 -6.69
C PRO A 65 0.22 -9.81 -6.39
N ILE A 66 -0.71 -9.12 -5.75
CA ILE A 66 -0.41 -7.82 -5.16
C ILE A 66 0.39 -8.10 -3.89
N PRO A 67 1.67 -7.68 -3.80
CA PRO A 67 2.43 -7.86 -2.57
C PRO A 67 1.65 -7.23 -1.40
N MET A 68 1.71 -7.84 -0.22
CA MET A 68 1.06 -7.22 0.94
C MET A 68 1.54 -5.78 1.04
N PRO A 69 0.63 -4.79 1.15
CA PRO A 69 1.04 -3.42 1.38
C PRO A 69 1.92 -3.41 2.63
N LEU A 70 3.05 -2.71 2.54
CA LEU A 70 3.90 -2.48 3.69
C LEU A 70 3.07 -1.69 4.69
N VAL A 71 2.63 -2.35 5.75
CA VAL A 71 1.94 -1.74 6.88
C VAL A 71 3.04 -1.16 7.77
N PRO A 72 3.21 0.18 7.82
CA PRO A 72 4.35 0.81 8.48
C PRO A 72 4.52 0.32 9.93
N GLU A 73 3.43 0.08 10.64
CA GLU A 73 3.41 -0.40 12.02
C GLU A 73 4.13 -1.75 12.19
N HIS A 74 4.13 -2.61 11.17
CA HIS A 74 4.80 -3.92 11.18
C HIS A 74 6.24 -3.86 10.68
N VAL A 75 6.57 -2.86 9.88
CA VAL A 75 7.94 -2.65 9.37
C VAL A 75 8.80 -1.94 10.42
N LEU A 76 8.21 -1.08 11.25
CA LEU A 76 8.90 -0.25 12.24
C LEU A 76 9.00 -0.84 13.64
N ALA A 77 8.10 -1.75 13.99
CA ALA A 77 8.16 -2.45 15.28
C ALA A 77 9.29 -3.49 15.36
N THR A 78 9.88 -3.90 14.22
CA THR A 78 10.99 -4.87 14.18
C THR A 78 12.33 -4.13 14.35
N GLY A 79 12.52 -3.54 15.52
CA GLY A 79 13.71 -2.77 15.88
C GLY A 79 14.95 -3.63 16.16
N SER A 80 15.60 -4.15 15.13
CA SER A 80 17.03 -4.51 15.23
C SER A 80 17.74 -4.42 13.88
N CYS A 81 17.98 -3.18 13.44
CA CYS A 81 19.29 -2.94 12.84
C CYS A 81 20.32 -3.16 13.96
N PRO A 82 21.36 -4.01 13.78
CA PRO A 82 22.40 -4.10 14.79
C PRO A 82 22.97 -2.70 14.99
N ALA A 83 23.00 -2.25 16.24
CA ALA A 83 23.55 -0.96 16.60
C ALA A 83 25.04 -0.96 16.21
N ASP A 84 25.35 -0.33 15.09
CA ASP A 84 26.69 0.21 14.90
C ASP A 84 26.79 1.41 15.85
N GLU A 85 27.45 1.21 16.98
CA GLU A 85 27.65 2.22 18.04
C GLU A 85 28.40 3.47 17.53
N SER A 86 28.88 3.48 16.28
CA SER A 86 29.54 4.62 15.66
C SER A 86 28.59 5.62 14.98
N ASN A 87 27.28 5.36 14.91
CA ASN A 87 26.34 6.31 14.30
C ASN A 87 25.01 6.42 15.06
N ALA A 88 25.02 7.24 16.11
CA ALA A 88 23.82 7.72 16.82
C ALA A 88 22.99 8.65 15.92
N GLY A 89 22.38 8.09 14.87
CA GLY A 89 21.72 8.88 13.84
C GLY A 89 20.99 8.07 12.78
N SER A 90 20.51 6.85 13.08
CA SER A 90 19.55 6.21 12.17
C SER A 90 18.31 7.09 12.07
N PRO A 91 17.97 7.61 10.87
CA PRO A 91 16.81 8.47 10.73
C PRO A 91 15.58 7.64 11.07
N ARG A 92 14.85 8.07 12.09
CA ARG A 92 13.55 7.51 12.40
C ARG A 92 12.69 7.58 11.15
N VAL A 93 11.90 6.54 10.90
CA VAL A 93 11.20 6.40 9.62
C VAL A 93 10.24 7.55 9.34
N GLU A 94 9.83 8.31 10.36
CA GLU A 94 9.17 9.61 10.19
C GLU A 94 9.86 10.49 9.12
N SER A 95 11.19 10.58 9.13
CA SER A 95 11.98 11.40 8.18
C SER A 95 11.98 10.86 6.74
N ARG A 96 11.58 9.60 6.52
CA ARG A 96 11.50 9.00 5.18
C ARG A 96 10.12 9.17 4.55
N TRP A 97 9.08 9.33 5.37
CA TRP A 97 7.71 9.59 4.92
C TRP A 97 7.47 11.06 4.52
N ASP A 98 8.29 11.99 5.03
CA ASP A 98 8.30 13.39 4.58
C ASP A 98 8.59 13.54 3.07
N LEU A 99 9.22 12.55 2.43
CA LEU A 99 9.46 12.56 0.97
C LEU A 99 8.23 12.25 0.12
N LEU A 100 7.11 11.84 0.74
CA LEU A 100 5.87 11.48 0.04
C LEU A 100 4.73 12.48 0.27
N VAL A 101 4.93 13.50 1.11
CA VAL A 101 4.00 14.63 1.23
C VAL A 101 4.39 15.66 0.19
N VAL A 102 3.69 15.66 -0.96
CA VAL A 102 3.70 16.82 -1.86
C VAL A 102 3.06 17.95 -1.07
N GLY A 103 3.86 18.92 -0.64
CA GLY A 103 3.39 20.05 0.16
C GLY A 103 2.31 20.83 -0.61
N ASP A 104 1.16 21.03 0.03
CA ASP A 104 0.17 21.99 -0.43
C ASP A 104 0.81 23.38 -0.35
N GLY A 105 1.16 23.94 -1.52
CA GLY A 105 1.64 25.30 -1.65
C GLY A 105 0.55 26.28 -1.20
N ASN A 106 0.67 26.79 0.03
CA ASN A 106 -0.08 27.96 0.46
C ASN A 106 0.88 29.14 0.55
N ASP A 107 0.90 29.94 -0.52
CA ASP A 107 1.41 31.31 -0.53
C ASP A 107 0.75 32.11 0.59
N GLY A 108 1.51 32.38 1.65
CA GLY A 108 1.12 33.36 2.66
C GLY A 108 1.36 34.79 2.14
N PRO A 109 0.47 35.76 2.43
CA PRO A 109 0.68 37.15 2.04
C PRO A 109 1.85 37.74 2.83
N GLY A 110 2.79 38.37 2.12
CA GLY A 110 3.97 38.99 2.71
C GLY A 110 3.64 40.09 3.73
N PRO A 111 4.52 40.34 4.71
CA PRO A 111 4.28 41.35 5.73
C PRO A 111 4.29 42.76 5.11
N ASN A 112 3.17 43.47 5.29
CA ASN A 112 3.06 44.88 4.95
C ASN A 112 4.08 45.68 5.78
N ALA A 113 5.06 46.27 5.10
CA ALA A 113 5.87 47.36 5.62
C ALA A 113 5.15 48.68 5.30
N ASN A 114 4.54 49.30 6.31
CA ASN A 114 4.50 50.74 6.54
C ASN A 114 3.86 51.05 7.90
#